data_AF-A0A429TPA4-F1
#
_entry.id   AF-A0A429TPA4-F1
#
_cell.length_a   1.000
_cell.length_b   1.000
_cell.length_c   1.000
_cell.angle_alpha   90.00
_cell.angle_beta   90.00
_cell.angle_gamma   90.00
#
_symmetry.space_group_name_H-M   'P 1'
#
loop_
_entity.id
_entity.type
_entity.pdbx_description
1 polymer ?
#
loop_
_entity_poly.entity_id
_entity_poly.type
_entity_poly.pdbx_seq_one_letter_code
_entity_poly.pdbx_strand_id
1 'polypeptide(L)'
;MESTTTYAWPRWAEAADGEALERWLAGHGWEVDPMVFMAGGLGQAVQVRPIGSAPDGSAPDGPDPDGEAGLLILPGETVEFAGTRIRIARRIPAATGVRA
;
A
#
# COMPACT_ATOMS: atom_id res chain seq x y z
N MET A 1 -15.19 4.80 15.91
CA MET A 1 -14.98 5.64 14.71
C MET A 1 -13.97 4.89 13.88
N GLU A 2 -14.38 4.30 12.77
CA GLU A 2 -13.46 3.63 11.86
C GLU A 2 -12.71 4.73 11.12
N SER A 3 -11.48 5.03 11.57
CA SER A 3 -10.65 6.09 11.00
C SER A 3 -10.07 5.59 9.68
N THR A 4 -10.80 5.79 8.60
CA THR A 4 -10.27 5.55 7.25
C THR A 4 -9.24 6.63 6.93
N THR A 5 -8.01 6.25 6.61
CA THR A 5 -6.93 7.18 6.26
C THR A 5 -6.31 6.79 4.93
N THR A 6 -5.85 7.78 4.17
CA THR A 6 -5.36 7.59 2.81
C THR A 6 -3.95 8.12 2.65
N TYR A 7 -3.13 7.41 1.88
CA TYR A 7 -1.77 7.80 1.51
C TYR A 7 -1.65 7.82 -0.02
N ALA A 8 -1.20 8.93 -0.60
CA ALA A 8 -1.02 9.04 -2.04
C ALA A 8 0.40 8.61 -2.43
N TRP A 9 0.52 7.55 -3.22
CA TRP A 9 1.80 7.08 -3.74
C TRP A 9 2.16 7.86 -5.03
N PRO A 10 3.27 8.61 -5.05
CA PRO A 10 3.58 9.50 -6.16
C PRO A 10 3.96 8.75 -7.45
N ARG A 11 3.71 9.39 -8.61
CA ARG A 11 4.03 8.85 -9.96
C ARG A 11 5.52 8.86 -10.32
N TRP A 12 6.38 9.22 -9.37
CA TRP A 12 7.84 9.28 -9.52
C TRP A 12 8.48 9.02 -8.16
N ALA A 13 7.93 8.07 -7.41
CA ALA A 13 8.36 7.79 -6.04
C ALA A 13 9.86 7.52 -6.00
N GLU A 14 10.55 8.30 -5.18
CA GLU A 14 11.96 8.15 -4.87
C GLU A 14 12.13 7.40 -3.54
N ALA A 15 13.37 7.07 -3.18
CA ALA A 15 13.65 6.35 -1.93
C ALA A 15 13.06 7.05 -0.68
N ALA A 16 13.01 8.39 -0.67
CA ALA A 16 12.41 9.15 0.42
C ALA A 16 10.88 8.97 0.52
N ASP A 17 10.18 8.80 -0.61
CA ASP A 17 8.76 8.48 -0.62
C ASP A 17 8.53 7.05 -0.11
N GLY A 18 9.42 6.12 -0.48
CA GLY A 18 9.47 4.76 0.08
C GLY A 18 9.51 4.76 1.61
N GLU A 19 10.48 5.46 2.20
CA GLU A 19 10.58 5.59 3.66
C GLU A 19 9.31 6.20 4.28
N ALA A 20 8.72 7.20 3.63
CA ALA A 20 7.49 7.84 4.13
C ALA A 20 6.30 6.87 4.11
N LEU A 21 6.17 6.05 3.06
CA LEU A 21 5.16 5.00 2.98
C LEU A 21 5.39 3.91 4.01
N GLU A 22 6.63 3.42 4.17
CA GLU A 22 6.98 2.41 5.18
C GLU A 22 6.61 2.86 6.58
N ARG A 23 6.88 4.12 6.93
CA ARG A 23 6.53 4.69 8.24
C ARG A 23 5.02 4.79 8.44
N TRP A 24 4.28 5.15 7.39
CA TRP A 24 2.82 5.18 7.44
C TRP A 24 2.25 3.77 7.63
N LEU A 25 2.71 2.79 6.84
CA LEU A 25 2.30 1.39 6.95
C LEU A 25 2.60 0.80 8.32
N ALA A 26 3.80 1.05 8.86
CA ALA A 26 4.21 0.57 10.17
C ALA A 26 3.30 1.11 11.29
N GLY A 27 2.82 2.35 11.17
CA GLY A 27 1.82 2.93 12.07
C GLY A 27 0.45 2.23 12.02
N HIS A 28 0.18 1.47 10.96
CA HIS A 28 -1.06 0.74 10.72
C HIS A 28 -0.92 -0.79 10.85
N GLY A 29 0.26 -1.31 11.19
CA GLY A 29 0.50 -2.76 11.30
C GLY A 29 0.81 -3.45 9.96
N TRP A 30 1.25 -2.68 8.95
CA TRP A 30 1.63 -3.17 7.63
C TRP A 30 3.10 -2.84 7.34
N GLU A 31 3.71 -3.57 6.42
CA GLU A 31 5.09 -3.37 5.97
C GLU A 31 5.19 -3.45 4.45
N VAL A 32 6.22 -2.81 3.88
CA VAL A 32 6.60 -3.04 2.48
C VAL A 32 7.37 -4.36 2.42
N ASP A 33 7.02 -5.22 1.47
CA ASP A 33 7.78 -6.41 1.14
C ASP A 33 9.09 -6.00 0.43
N PRO A 34 10.27 -6.20 1.03
CA PRO A 34 11.54 -5.81 0.41
C PRO A 34 11.95 -6.74 -0.74
N MET A 35 11.36 -7.94 -0.85
CA MET A 35 11.62 -8.86 -1.95
C MET A 35 10.86 -8.46 -3.21
N VAL A 36 9.72 -7.78 -3.10
CA VAL A 36 8.92 -7.30 -4.23
C VAL A 36 8.99 -5.78 -4.32
N PHE A 37 10.22 -5.34 -4.54
CA PHE A 37 10.55 -3.97 -4.88
C PHE A 37 10.91 -3.88 -6.36
N MET A 38 10.01 -3.32 -7.18
CA MET A 38 10.23 -3.16 -8.62
C MET A 38 10.46 -1.69 -8.95
N ALA A 39 11.73 -1.32 -9.16
CA ALA A 39 12.08 -0.02 -9.70
C ALA A 39 11.78 0.01 -11.22
N GLY A 40 10.81 0.81 -11.63
CA GLY A 40 10.46 1.02 -13.05
C GLY A 40 10.71 2.45 -13.50
N GLY A 41 10.71 2.67 -14.82
CA GLY A 41 10.89 4.00 -15.43
C GLY A 41 9.76 5.01 -15.13
N LEU A 42 8.73 4.61 -14.39
CA LEU A 42 7.60 5.44 -13.94
C LEU A 42 7.57 5.56 -12.40
N GLY A 43 8.68 5.31 -11.72
CA GLY A 43 8.77 5.25 -10.26
C GLY A 43 8.70 3.84 -9.69
N GLN A 44 8.80 3.75 -8.36
CA GLN A 44 8.86 2.49 -7.63
C GLN A 44 7.45 1.88 -7.47
N ALA A 45 7.30 0.60 -7.83
CA ALA A 45 6.14 -0.21 -7.46
C ALA A 45 6.50 -1.03 -6.22
N VAL A 46 5.59 -1.02 -5.24
CA VAL A 46 5.84 -1.55 -3.89
C VAL A 46 4.73 -2.52 -3.51
N GLN A 47 5.10 -3.74 -3.11
CA GLN A 47 4.14 -4.66 -2.52
C GLN A 47 4.10 -4.47 -1.01
N VAL A 48 2.91 -4.45 -0.41
CA VAL A 48 2.72 -4.30 1.03
C VAL A 48 2.02 -5.52 1.61
N ARG A 49 2.37 -5.90 2.84
CA ARG A 49 1.76 -7.02 3.55
C ARG A 49 1.49 -6.67 5.01
N PRO A 50 0.59 -7.38 5.70
CA PRO A 50 0.45 -7.22 7.14
C PRO A 50 1.72 -7.70 7.85
N ILE A 51 2.13 -6.97 8.89
CA ILE A 51 3.31 -7.31 9.69
C ILE A 51 3.09 -8.68 10.34
N GLY A 52 4.07 -9.57 10.23
CA GLY A 52 3.99 -10.93 10.76
C GLY A 52 3.40 -11.97 9.80
N SER A 53 2.99 -11.57 8.59
CA SER A 53 2.75 -12.53 7.50
C SER A 53 4.09 -13.13 7.06
N ALA A 54 4.22 -14.45 7.12
CA ALA A 54 5.44 -15.13 6.67
C ALA A 54 5.72 -14.80 5.19
N PRO A 55 6.99 -14.62 4.77
CA PRO A 55 7.35 -14.23 3.41
C PRO A 55 6.99 -15.26 2.33
N ASP A 56 6.64 -16.49 2.75
CA ASP A 56 6.23 -17.60 1.89
C ASP A 56 4.70 -17.68 1.70
N GLY A 57 3.91 -16.78 2.32
CA GLY A 57 2.44 -16.88 2.34
C GLY A 57 1.92 -18.02 3.23
N SER A 58 2.81 -18.75 3.91
CA SER A 58 2.49 -19.72 4.94
C SER A 58 2.00 -18.99 6.20
N ALA A 59 0.70 -18.70 6.26
CA ALA A 59 0.03 -18.28 7.48
C ALA A 59 0.33 -19.29 8.62
N PRO A 60 0.56 -18.85 9.87
CA PRO A 60 0.75 -19.77 10.99
C PRO A 60 -0.53 -20.58 11.20
N ASP A 61 -0.48 -21.87 10.84
CA ASP A 61 -1.47 -22.92 11.14
C ASP A 61 -2.95 -22.56 10.88
N GLY A 62 -3.33 -22.54 9.60
CA GLY A 62 -4.72 -22.51 9.16
C GLY A 62 -4.89 -21.75 7.85
N PRO A 63 -5.77 -22.20 6.92
CA PRO A 63 -6.15 -21.37 5.80
C PRO A 63 -6.97 -20.22 6.36
N ASP A 64 -6.32 -19.08 6.67
CA ASP A 64 -7.05 -17.83 6.76
C ASP A 64 -7.77 -17.68 5.40
N PRO A 65 -9.12 -17.71 5.35
CA PRO A 65 -9.85 -17.60 4.09
C PRO A 65 -9.64 -16.22 3.43
N ASP A 66 -8.98 -15.31 4.16
CA ASP A 66 -8.62 -13.95 3.78
C ASP A 66 -7.09 -13.78 3.91
N GLY A 67 -6.31 -14.79 3.50
CA GLY A 67 -4.87 -14.64 3.30
C GLY A 67 -4.62 -13.47 2.35
N GLU A 68 -4.47 -12.27 2.90
CA GLU A 68 -4.35 -11.04 2.14
C GLU A 68 -3.03 -11.12 1.39
N ALA A 69 -3.12 -11.61 0.14
CA ALA A 69 -2.05 -11.57 -0.83
C ALA A 69 -1.56 -10.12 -0.86
N GLY A 70 -0.28 -9.91 -0.51
CA GLY A 70 0.25 -8.57 -0.32
C GLY A 70 -0.17 -7.64 -1.47
N LEU A 71 -0.66 -6.46 -1.14
CA LEU A 71 -1.22 -5.50 -2.09
C LEU A 71 -0.08 -4.85 -2.88
N LEU A 72 -0.10 -4.96 -4.21
CA LEU A 72 0.83 -4.22 -5.06
C LEU A 72 0.30 -2.80 -5.29
N ILE A 73 1.10 -1.80 -4.90
CA ILE A 73 0.83 -0.39 -5.12
C ILE A 73 1.67 0.09 -6.30
N LEU A 74 1.00 0.59 -7.33
CA LEU A 74 1.61 1.14 -8.52
C LEU A 74 1.84 2.66 -8.39
N PRO A 75 2.87 3.21 -9.05
CA PRO A 75 3.12 4.64 -9.07
C PRO A 75 1.88 5.46 -9.48
N GLY A 76 1.49 6.41 -8.63
CA GLY A 76 0.31 7.25 -8.83
C GLY A 76 -1.00 6.72 -8.28
N GLU A 77 -0.97 5.61 -7.55
CA GLU A 77 -2.13 5.10 -6.85
C GLU A 77 -2.30 5.74 -5.47
N THR A 78 -3.51 5.70 -4.96
CA THR A 78 -3.81 6.12 -3.59
C THR A 78 -4.14 4.88 -2.80
N VAL A 79 -3.46 4.72 -1.68
CA VAL A 79 -3.65 3.65 -0.72
C VAL A 79 -4.64 4.13 0.34
N GLU A 80 -5.57 3.29 0.73
CA GLU A 80 -6.54 3.54 1.78
C GLU A 80 -6.42 2.46 2.85
N PHE A 81 -6.27 2.88 4.10
CA PHE A 81 -6.42 2.04 5.27
C PHE A 81 -7.87 2.14 5.78
N ALA A 82 -8.59 1.03 5.71
CA ALA A 82 -10.00 0.91 6.09
C ALA A 82 -10.13 0.11 7.40
N GLY A 83 -9.65 0.69 8.50
CA GLY A 83 -9.79 0.15 9.86
C GLY A 83 -8.86 -1.03 10.18
N THR A 84 -8.87 -2.07 9.36
CA THR A 84 -8.01 -3.27 9.52
C THR A 84 -7.33 -3.71 8.23
N ARG A 85 -7.77 -3.21 7.08
CA ARG A 85 -7.26 -3.62 5.76
C ARG A 85 -6.68 -2.46 4.99
N ILE A 86 -5.69 -2.73 4.16
CA ILE A 86 -5.17 -1.81 3.16
C ILE A 86 -5.72 -2.15 1.78
N ARG A 87 -6.19 -1.15 1.06
CA ARG A 87 -6.71 -1.29 -0.31
C ARG A 87 -6.31 -0.11 -1.17
N ILE A 88 -6.27 -0.28 -2.48
CA ILE A 88 -6.18 0.86 -3.39
C ILE A 88 -7.51 1.61 -3.31
N ALA A 89 -7.45 2.87 -2.90
CA ALA A 89 -8.60 3.76 -2.89
C ALA A 89 -9.20 3.77 -4.30
N ARG A 90 -10.51 3.48 -4.41
CA ARG A 90 -11.19 3.65 -5.69
C ARG A 90 -10.99 5.08 -6.11
N ARG A 91 -10.39 5.29 -7.29
CA ARG A 91 -10.08 6.59 -7.87
C ARG A 91 -11.33 7.47 -7.74
N ILE A 92 -11.38 8.32 -6.72
CA ILE A 92 -12.23 9.49 -6.75
C ILE A 92 -11.54 10.31 -7.85
N PRO A 93 -12.15 10.50 -9.03
CA PRO A 93 -11.52 11.34 -10.03
C PRO A 93 -11.24 12.65 -9.30
N ALA A 94 -9.95 13.01 -9.20
CA ALA A 94 -9.55 14.31 -8.72
C ALA A 94 -10.48 15.29 -9.45
N ALA A 95 -11.31 16.00 -8.68
CA ALA A 95 -12.26 16.96 -9.24
C ALA A 95 -11.45 17.77 -10.23
N THR A 96 -11.69 17.52 -11.52
CA THR A 96 -10.95 18.16 -12.59
C THR A 96 -11.22 19.62 -12.34
N GLY A 97 -10.17 20.34 -11.93
CA GLY A 97 -10.26 21.75 -11.62
C GLY A 97 -10.89 22.44 -12.82
N VAL A 98 -12.17 22.73 -12.74
CA VAL A 98 -12.83 23.65 -13.65
C VAL A 98 -12.36 25.02 -13.18
N ARG A 99 -11.23 25.45 -13.74
CA ARG A 99 -10.94 26.88 -13.80
C ARG A 99 -11.80 27.41 -14.94
N ALA A 100 -12.94 27.98 -14.56
CA ALA A 100 -13.69 28.90 -15.41
C ALA A 100 -12.91 30.21 -15.58
#